data_AF-I1QHM1-F1
#
_entry.id   AF-I1QHM1-F1
#
_cell.length_a   1.000
_cell.length_b   1.000
_cell.length_c   1.000
_cell.angle_alpha   90.00
_cell.angle_beta   90.00
_cell.angle_gamma   90.00
#
_symmetry.space_group_name_H-M   'P 1'
#
loop_
_entity.id
_entity.type
_entity.pdbx_description
1 polymer ?
#
loop_
_entity_poly.entity_id
_entity_poly.type
_entity_poly.pdbx_seq_one_letter_code
_entity_poly.pdbx_strand_id
1 'polypeptide(L)'
;FIEHATGIMEEENVPERLSKGVSTLSLGERKEAFLLDMLESYESALGESNTKTPCRIARFPPPFHSVPCNPIVLDMAYNAIEFPNIENRMKKEKKGLLSRFWG
;
A
#
# COMPACT_ATOMS: atom_id res chain seq x y z
N PHE A 1 -46.48 56.11 -16.38
CA PHE A 1 -45.11 56.37 -16.85
C PHE A 1 -44.06 56.11 -15.79
N ILE A 2 -44.20 56.62 -14.55
CA ILE A 2 -43.24 56.40 -13.46
C ILE A 2 -43.14 54.91 -13.07
N GLU A 3 -44.26 54.26 -12.76
CA GLU A 3 -44.29 52.83 -12.37
C GLU A 3 -43.66 51.89 -13.42
N HIS A 4 -43.86 52.20 -14.71
CA HIS A 4 -43.29 51.42 -15.80
C HIS A 4 -41.77 51.58 -15.90
N ALA A 5 -41.26 52.80 -15.68
CA ALA A 5 -39.82 53.06 -15.63
C ALA A 5 -39.18 52.38 -14.41
N THR A 6 -39.87 52.40 -13.26
CA THR A 6 -39.42 51.70 -12.04
C THR A 6 -39.35 50.19 -12.25
N GLY A 7 -40.37 49.58 -12.87
CA GLY A 7 -40.41 48.15 -13.13
C GLY A 7 -39.27 47.67 -14.04
N ILE A 8 -38.97 48.41 -15.11
CA ILE A 8 -37.84 48.09 -16.02
C ILE A 8 -36.50 48.19 -15.27
N MET A 9 -36.32 49.23 -14.46
CA MET A 9 -35.10 49.41 -13.69
C MET A 9 -34.91 48.30 -12.64
N GLU A 10 -35.99 47.82 -12.02
CA GLU A 10 -35.91 46.67 -11.10
C GLU A 10 -35.56 45.38 -11.83
N GLU A 11 -36.15 45.12 -12.99
CA GLU A 11 -35.86 43.95 -13.83
C GLU A 11 -34.39 43.92 -14.29
N GLU A 12 -33.84 45.07 -14.68
CA GLU A 12 -32.43 45.19 -15.09
C GLU A 12 -31.44 45.01 -13.92
N ASN A 13 -31.88 45.26 -12.68
CA ASN A 13 -31.10 45.02 -11.47
C ASN A 13 -31.14 43.55 -10.98
N VAL A 14 -32.09 42.74 -11.46
CA VAL A 14 -32.20 41.32 -11.04
C VAL A 14 -30.95 40.52 -11.40
N PRO A 15 -30.40 40.58 -12.63
CA PRO A 15 -29.18 39.87 -13.00
C PRO A 15 -27.97 40.23 -12.13
N GLU A 16 -27.81 41.50 -11.76
CA GLU A 16 -26.69 41.96 -10.93
C GLU A 16 -26.83 41.46 -9.48
N ARG A 17 -28.05 41.48 -8.93
CA ARG A 17 -28.34 40.94 -7.60
C ARG A 17 -28.15 39.42 -7.54
N LEU A 18 -28.57 38.72 -8.58
CA LEU A 18 -28.35 37.28 -8.71
C LEU A 18 -26.86 36.96 -8.85
N SER A 19 -26.15 37.66 -9.74
CA SER A 19 -24.70 37.54 -9.94
C SER A 19 -23.92 37.75 -8.64
N LYS A 20 -24.24 38.81 -7.90
CA LYS A 20 -23.63 39.10 -6.60
C LYS A 20 -23.95 38.03 -5.55
N GLY A 21 -25.19 37.54 -5.52
CA GLY A 21 -25.62 36.48 -4.61
C GLY A 21 -24.94 35.14 -4.85
N VAL A 22 -24.63 34.80 -6.11
CA VAL A 22 -23.90 33.55 -6.44
C VAL A 22 -22.38 33.71 -6.40
N SER A 23 -21.86 34.94 -6.56
CA SER A 23 -20.40 35.21 -6.54
C SER A 23 -19.71 34.87 -5.22
N THR A 24 -20.47 34.82 -4.12
CA THR A 24 -19.96 34.44 -2.79
C THR A 24 -19.99 32.93 -2.55
N LEU A 25 -20.56 32.15 -3.46
CA LEU A 25 -20.62 30.70 -3.35
C LEU A 25 -19.31 30.10 -3.89
N SER A 26 -18.27 30.08 -3.05
CA SER A 26 -17.11 29.24 -3.32
C SER A 26 -17.42 27.81 -2.90
N LEU A 27 -17.64 26.91 -3.87
CA LEU A 27 -17.55 25.49 -3.59
C LEU A 27 -16.05 25.19 -3.40
N GLY A 28 -15.58 25.36 -2.16
CA GLY A 28 -14.20 25.06 -1.82
C GLY A 28 -13.88 23.66 -2.31
N GLU A 29 -12.80 23.50 -3.06
CA GLU A 29 -12.28 22.19 -3.44
C GLU A 29 -12.05 21.42 -2.15
N ARG A 30 -12.99 20.55 -1.79
CA ARG A 30 -12.80 19.63 -0.67
C ARG A 30 -11.67 18.72 -1.11
N LYS A 31 -10.46 19.00 -0.63
CA LYS A 31 -9.34 18.07 -0.72
C LYS A 31 -9.83 16.76 -0.11
N GLU A 32 -10.01 15.77 -0.97
CA GLU A 32 -10.62 14.51 -0.61
C GLU A 32 -9.61 13.71 0.23
N ALA A 33 -9.63 13.91 1.55
CA ALA A 33 -8.85 13.14 2.51
C ALA A 33 -9.49 11.75 2.73
N PHE A 34 -8.67 10.74 2.99
CA PHE A 34 -9.16 9.44 3.46
C PHE A 34 -9.33 9.46 4.98
N LEU A 35 -10.19 8.60 5.53
CA LEU A 35 -10.36 8.53 6.99
C LEU A 35 -9.04 8.22 7.73
N LEU A 36 -8.17 7.42 7.12
CA LEU A 36 -6.82 7.16 7.65
C LEU A 36 -5.95 8.42 7.78
N ASP A 37 -6.25 9.49 7.04
CA ASP A 37 -5.50 10.76 7.10
C ASP A 37 -6.04 11.69 8.21
N MET A 38 -7.18 11.36 8.83
CA MET A 38 -7.91 12.22 9.78
C MET A 38 -8.21 11.53 11.13
N LEU A 39 -7.27 10.74 11.64
CA LEU A 39 -7.47 9.91 12.85
C LEU A 39 -7.71 10.71 14.15
N GLU A 40 -7.45 12.02 14.15
CA GLU A 40 -7.67 12.91 15.30
C GLU A 40 -9.14 13.36 15.44
N SER A 41 -9.96 13.19 14.40
CA SER A 41 -11.35 13.61 14.36
C SER A 41 -12.26 12.45 13.94
N TYR A 42 -13.40 12.31 14.61
CA TYR A 42 -14.41 11.37 14.14
C TYR A 42 -15.14 11.93 12.92
N GLU A 43 -15.10 11.17 11.81
CA GLU A 43 -15.88 11.42 10.59
C GLU A 43 -16.65 10.16 10.19
N SER A 44 -17.91 10.31 9.79
CA SER A 44 -18.74 9.17 9.41
C SER A 44 -18.31 8.60 8.07
N ALA A 45 -17.87 7.34 8.07
CA ALA A 45 -17.50 6.61 6.86
C ALA A 45 -18.67 6.48 5.85
N LEU A 46 -19.91 6.53 6.32
CA LEU A 46 -21.09 6.31 5.50
C LEU A 46 -21.51 7.55 4.68
N GLY A 47 -20.81 8.68 4.83
CA GLY A 47 -21.17 9.94 4.17
C GLY A 47 -22.54 10.48 4.61
N GLU A 48 -23.04 11.48 3.89
CA GLU A 48 -24.40 11.98 4.05
C GLU A 48 -25.41 10.90 3.63
N SER A 49 -26.46 10.70 4.44
CA SER A 49 -27.54 9.77 4.12
C SER A 49 -28.13 10.10 2.74
N ASN A 50 -28.31 9.08 1.89
CA ASN A 50 -28.70 9.14 0.46
C ASN A 50 -27.62 9.48 -0.59
N THR A 51 -26.35 9.60 -0.22
CA THR A 51 -25.30 9.73 -1.25
C THR A 51 -24.77 8.35 -1.66
N LYS A 52 -24.79 8.02 -2.96
CA LYS A 52 -24.15 6.79 -3.51
C LYS A 52 -22.62 6.92 -3.61
N THR A 53 -22.04 7.86 -2.88
CA THR A 53 -20.62 8.21 -2.97
C THR A 53 -19.82 7.07 -2.34
N PRO A 54 -18.78 6.55 -3.02
CA PRO A 54 -17.96 5.49 -2.47
C PRO A 54 -17.27 5.96 -1.18
N CYS A 55 -17.33 5.12 -0.15
CA CYS A 55 -16.67 5.35 1.12
C CYS A 55 -15.15 5.38 0.95
N ARG A 56 -14.50 6.47 1.39
CA ARG A 56 -13.04 6.69 1.28
C ARG A 56 -12.33 6.38 2.59
N ILE A 57 -12.39 5.11 3.01
CA ILE A 57 -11.74 4.65 4.26
C ILE A 57 -10.22 4.77 4.15
N ALA A 58 -9.66 4.16 3.11
CA ALA A 58 -8.22 4.03 2.90
C ALA A 58 -7.91 4.10 1.40
N ARG A 59 -6.69 4.51 1.08
CA ARG A 59 -6.21 4.53 -0.30
C ARG A 59 -5.97 3.11 -0.80
N PHE A 60 -6.52 2.77 -1.96
CA PHE A 60 -6.33 1.48 -2.60
C PHE A 60 -5.77 1.65 -4.03
N PRO A 61 -4.72 0.90 -4.42
CA PRO A 61 -3.96 -0.03 -3.58
C PRO A 61 -3.16 0.72 -2.48
N PRO A 62 -2.83 0.04 -1.37
CA PRO A 62 -1.98 0.63 -0.34
C PRO A 62 -0.64 1.12 -0.91
N PRO A 63 -0.05 2.20 -0.36
CA PRO A 63 1.27 2.65 -0.78
C PRO A 63 2.32 1.56 -0.53
N PHE A 64 3.25 1.39 -1.48
CA PHE A 64 4.38 0.49 -1.29
C PHE A 64 5.35 1.08 -0.25
N HIS A 65 5.67 0.32 0.79
CA HIS A 65 6.66 0.69 1.79
C HIS A 65 7.67 -0.45 1.98
N SER A 66 8.95 -0.11 2.12
CA SER A 66 9.97 -1.08 2.50
C SER A 66 9.72 -1.52 3.94
N VAL A 67 9.61 -2.83 4.19
CA VAL A 67 9.57 -3.39 5.53
C VAL A 67 10.91 -4.07 5.78
N PRO A 68 11.62 -3.76 6.88
CA PRO A 68 12.80 -4.52 7.26
C PRO A 68 12.37 -5.95 7.58
N CYS A 69 12.85 -6.90 6.79
CA CYS A 69 12.68 -8.32 7.08
C CYS A 69 13.75 -8.76 8.08
N ASN A 70 13.46 -9.80 8.86
CA ASN A 70 14.48 -10.48 9.65
C ASN A 70 15.61 -10.97 8.72
N PRO A 71 16.88 -10.90 9.15
CA PRO A 71 17.99 -11.37 8.33
C PRO A 71 17.86 -12.87 8.08
N ILE A 72 18.22 -13.30 6.88
CA ILE A 72 18.30 -14.72 6.54
C ILE A 72 19.60 -15.26 7.14
N VAL A 73 19.47 -16.19 8.09
CA VAL A 73 20.61 -16.91 8.68
C VAL A 73 20.57 -18.35 8.19
N LEU A 74 21.62 -18.77 7.49
CA LEU A 74 21.75 -20.14 6.98
C LEU A 74 22.76 -20.91 7.82
N ASP A 75 22.33 -22.03 8.41
CA ASP A 75 23.23 -22.94 9.10
C ASP A 75 24.00 -23.80 8.09
N MET A 76 25.27 -23.47 7.90
CA MET A 76 26.17 -24.19 6.99
C MET A 76 26.96 -25.30 7.69
N ALA A 77 26.82 -25.49 9.01
CA ALA A 77 27.60 -26.46 9.76
C ALA A 77 27.34 -27.90 9.27
N TYR A 78 26.11 -28.18 8.82
CA TYR A 78 25.76 -29.48 8.26
C TYR A 78 26.56 -29.83 6.99
N ASN A 79 26.90 -28.84 6.16
CA ASN A 79 27.67 -29.06 4.94
C ASN A 79 29.13 -29.46 5.21
N ALA A 80 29.62 -29.24 6.43
CA ALA A 80 30.97 -29.59 6.85
C ALA A 80 31.05 -31.00 7.48
N ILE A 81 29.95 -31.75 7.52
CA ILE A 81 29.95 -33.12 8.03
C ILE A 81 30.59 -34.03 6.98
N GLU A 82 31.82 -34.44 7.24
CA GLU A 82 32.56 -35.41 6.44
C GLU A 82 32.78 -36.71 7.21
N PHE A 83 32.88 -37.84 6.49
CA PHE A 83 33.25 -39.10 7.13
C PHE A 83 34.71 -39.05 7.58
N PRO A 84 35.03 -39.59 8.77
CA PRO A 84 36.41 -39.70 9.21
C PRO A 84 37.19 -40.65 8.28
N ASN A 85 38.48 -40.40 8.10
CA ASN A 85 39.35 -41.35 7.40
C ASN A 85 39.41 -42.68 8.18
N ILE A 86 38.96 -43.77 7.55
CA ILE A 86 38.91 -45.12 8.12
C ILE A 86 39.97 -46.07 7.55
N GLU A 87 40.89 -45.61 6.69
CA GLU A 87 41.91 -46.45 6.04
C GLU A 87 42.73 -47.27 7.06
N ASN A 88 43.08 -46.67 8.20
CA ASN A 88 43.82 -47.34 9.28
C ASN A 88 43.03 -48.46 9.99
N ARG A 89 41.70 -48.48 9.83
CA ARG A 89 40.81 -49.51 10.38
C ARG A 89 40.48 -50.59 9.34
N MET A 90 40.77 -50.36 8.06
CA MET A 90 40.55 -51.35 7.02
C MET A 90 41.59 -52.48 7.14
N LYS A 91 41.13 -53.74 7.00
CA LYS A 91 42.04 -54.88 6.90
C LYS A 91 42.89 -54.69 5.65
N LYS A 92 44.21 -54.53 5.82
CA LYS A 92 45.14 -54.53 4.68
C LYS A 92 45.01 -55.88 3.99
N GLU A 93 44.66 -55.89 2.70
CA GLU A 93 44.75 -57.10 1.91
C GLU A 93 46.21 -57.54 1.88
N LYS A 94 46.52 -58.59 2.62
CA LYS A 94 47.81 -59.27 2.51
C LYS A 94 47.76 -60.04 1.19
N LYS A 95 48.23 -59.44 0.11
CA LYS A 95 48.57 -60.20 -1.11
C LYS A 95 49.70 -61.15 -0.74
N GLY A 96 49.32 -62.37 -0.35
CA GLY A 96 50.25 -63.42 0.04
C GLY A 96 51.13 -63.82 -1.14
N LEU A 97 52.35 -64.27 -0.85
CA LEU A 97 53.31 -64.79 -1.84
C LEU A 97 52.74 -65.88 -2.76
N LEU A 98 51.61 -66.50 -2.41
CA LEU A 98 50.90 -67.50 -3.21
C LEU A 98 50.11 -66.92 -4.39
N SER A 99 49.74 -65.63 -4.38
CA SER A 99 49.07 -64.95 -5.51
C SER A 99 50.00 -64.75 -6.71
N ARG A 100 51.31 -64.96 -6.57
CA ARG A 100 52.29 -64.91 -7.68
C ARG A 100 52.50 -66.25 -8.37
N PHE A 101 52.05 -67.36 -7.77
CA PHE A 101 52.22 -68.71 -8.33
C PHE A 101 50.99 -69.21 -9.09
N TRP A 102 49.84 -68.57 -8.88
CA TRP A 102 48.61 -68.75 -9.67
C TRP A 102 48.08 -67.34 -9.91
N GLY A 103 48.14 -66.87 -11.16
CA GLY A 103 47.66 -65.54 -11.56
C GLY A 103 46.19 -65.32 -11.21
#